data_AF-A0A3C1XC81-F1
#
_entry.id   AF-A0A3C1XC81-F1
#
_cell.length_a   1.000
_cell.length_b   1.000
_cell.length_c   1.000
_cell.angle_alpha   90.00
_cell.angle_beta   90.00
_cell.angle_gamma   90.00
#
_symmetry.space_group_name_H-M   'P 1'
#
loop_
_entity.id
_entity.type
_entity.pdbx_description
1 polymer ?
#
loop_
_entity_poly.entity_id
_entity_poly.type
_entity_poly.pdbx_seq_one_letter_code
_entity_poly.pdbx_strand_id
1 'polypeptide(L)'
;INLEGSYDGNMKMLLKTYQYAANSLGNFILDLRNKGWLKNTIVAATGDHNARMRYQSEGNWHHVFGVPVLFWLPDQNLKASVDTDRWVSHRDILPSLLAMSTGKILGNEKGRNLFAKDTEEGAVSFIGWSGSGFVIGKPGMVTLNGKNLECYNWRDDKLVKAESCSNEQETMGKEARAQRAISEYIVRKGLQE
;
A
#
# COMPACT_ATOMS: atom_id res chain seq x y z
N ILE A 1 -3.27 -9.91 -20.55
CA ILE A 1 -4.20 -10.11 -19.40
C ILE A 1 -5.52 -10.60 -19.98
N ASN A 2 -5.85 -11.87 -19.83
CA ASN A 2 -7.14 -12.40 -20.27
C ASN A 2 -8.19 -12.13 -19.19
N LEU A 3 -9.11 -11.22 -19.48
CA LEU A 3 -10.26 -10.88 -18.64
C LEU A 3 -11.43 -11.77 -19.07
N GLU A 4 -11.52 -13.00 -18.56
CA GLU A 4 -12.70 -13.85 -18.78
C GLU A 4 -13.63 -13.80 -17.58
N GLY A 5 -14.85 -13.30 -17.80
CA GLY A 5 -15.93 -13.28 -16.81
C GLY A 5 -17.15 -12.53 -17.33
N SER A 6 -18.26 -13.25 -17.51
CA SER A 6 -19.52 -12.77 -18.12
C SER A 6 -20.13 -11.57 -17.38
N TYR A 7 -19.85 -10.36 -17.84
CA TYR A 7 -20.58 -9.12 -17.52
C TYR A 7 -20.13 -8.01 -18.49
N ASP A 8 -20.32 -8.22 -19.78
CA ASP A 8 -19.81 -7.30 -20.83
C ASP A 8 -20.34 -5.85 -20.68
N GLY A 9 -21.52 -5.67 -20.06
CA GLY A 9 -22.08 -4.35 -19.73
C GLY A 9 -21.49 -3.69 -18.47
N ASN A 10 -20.98 -4.46 -17.50
CA ASN A 10 -20.53 -3.94 -16.20
C ASN A 10 -19.06 -3.51 -16.24
N MET A 11 -18.19 -4.27 -16.93
CA MET A 11 -16.76 -3.91 -17.03
C MET A 11 -16.55 -2.59 -17.77
N LYS A 12 -17.28 -2.36 -18.86
CA LYS A 12 -17.23 -1.09 -19.60
C LYS A 12 -17.65 0.10 -18.74
N MET A 13 -18.67 -0.07 -17.89
CA MET A 13 -19.11 0.97 -16.98
C MET A 13 -18.08 1.23 -15.87
N LEU A 14 -17.53 0.17 -15.26
CA LEU A 14 -16.45 0.27 -14.27
C LEU A 14 -15.24 1.02 -14.83
N LEU A 15 -14.79 0.67 -16.03
CA LEU A 15 -13.69 1.35 -16.70
C LEU A 15 -14.00 2.81 -17.02
N LYS A 16 -15.22 3.13 -17.43
CA LYS A 16 -15.67 4.53 -17.64
C LYS A 16 -15.67 5.33 -16.34
N THR A 17 -16.17 4.75 -15.25
CA THR A 17 -16.15 5.39 -13.92
C THR A 17 -14.72 5.60 -13.43
N TYR A 18 -13.85 4.61 -13.62
CA TYR A 18 -12.42 4.73 -13.32
C TYR A 18 -11.78 5.86 -14.14
N GLN A 19 -12.03 5.91 -15.45
CA GLN A 19 -11.54 6.97 -16.33
C GLN A 19 -12.05 8.35 -15.92
N TYR A 20 -13.34 8.47 -15.56
CA TYR A 20 -13.92 9.71 -15.09
C TYR A 20 -13.26 10.18 -13.79
N ALA A 21 -13.06 9.29 -12.81
CA ALA A 21 -12.40 9.61 -11.55
C ALA A 21 -10.94 10.03 -11.76
N ALA A 22 -10.19 9.30 -12.60
CA ALA A 22 -8.81 9.64 -12.94
C ALA A 22 -8.70 10.99 -13.66
N ASN A 23 -9.60 11.28 -14.60
CA ASN A 23 -9.67 12.57 -15.28
C ASN A 23 -10.01 13.72 -14.31
N SER A 24 -10.93 13.48 -13.38
CA SER A 24 -11.32 14.45 -12.35
C SER A 24 -10.15 14.76 -11.41
N LEU A 25 -9.38 13.75 -11.01
CA LEU A 25 -8.14 13.93 -10.25
C LEU A 25 -7.11 14.75 -11.06
N GLY A 26 -6.94 14.45 -12.34
CA GLY A 26 -6.06 15.21 -13.24
C GLY A 26 -6.42 16.69 -13.30
N ASN A 27 -7.71 17.00 -13.49
CA ASN A 27 -8.21 18.38 -13.51
C ASN A 27 -7.98 19.09 -12.17
N PHE A 28 -8.24 18.43 -11.04
CA PHE A 28 -7.97 18.98 -9.72
C PHE A 28 -6.50 19.36 -9.55
N ILE A 29 -5.57 18.48 -9.94
CA ILE A 29 -4.12 18.76 -9.86
C ILE A 29 -3.71 19.90 -10.79
N LEU A 30 -4.27 19.98 -12.00
CA LEU A 30 -4.03 21.08 -12.93
C LEU A 30 -4.51 22.43 -12.36
N ASP A 31 -5.67 22.45 -11.70
CA ASP A 31 -6.19 23.65 -11.05
C ASP A 31 -5.27 24.12 -9.91
N LEU A 32 -4.79 23.19 -9.08
CA LEU A 32 -3.80 23.50 -8.03
C LEU A 32 -2.51 24.07 -8.64
N ARG A 33 -2.05 23.51 -9.76
CA ARG A 33 -0.86 24.00 -10.48
C ARG A 33 -1.07 25.41 -11.00
N ASN A 34 -2.18 25.65 -11.71
CA ASN A 34 -2.49 26.93 -12.35
C ASN A 34 -2.66 28.06 -11.32
N LYS A 35 -3.19 27.75 -10.14
CA LYS A 35 -3.28 28.69 -9.01
C LYS A 35 -1.96 28.86 -8.25
N GLY A 36 -0.92 28.11 -8.60
CA GLY A 36 0.39 28.15 -7.95
C GLY A 36 0.48 27.45 -6.59
N TRP A 37 -0.57 26.72 -6.17
CA TRP A 37 -0.64 26.08 -4.84
C TRP A 37 0.26 24.86 -4.70
N LEU A 38 0.62 24.19 -5.81
CA LEU A 38 1.56 23.07 -5.77
C LEU A 38 2.99 23.48 -5.36
N LYS A 39 3.30 24.78 -5.25
CA LYS A 39 4.61 25.27 -4.79
C LYS A 39 4.85 25.07 -3.29
N ASN A 40 3.78 24.95 -2.50
CA ASN A 40 3.83 24.83 -1.04
C ASN A 40 2.84 23.80 -0.48
N THR A 41 2.19 23.02 -1.35
CA THR A 41 1.22 22.00 -0.96
C THR A 41 1.72 20.62 -1.36
N ILE A 42 1.69 19.68 -0.42
CA ILE A 42 1.89 18.26 -0.70
C ILE A 42 0.53 17.64 -1.00
N VAL A 43 0.43 16.85 -2.06
CA VAL A 43 -0.79 16.09 -2.38
C VAL A 43 -0.46 14.61 -2.42
N ALA A 44 -1.21 13.81 -1.68
CA ALA A 44 -1.23 12.36 -1.82
C ALA A 44 -2.60 11.91 -2.33
N ALA A 45 -2.62 11.05 -3.35
CA ALA A 45 -3.84 10.49 -3.92
C ALA A 45 -3.71 8.97 -4.04
N THR A 46 -4.74 8.25 -3.62
CA THR A 46 -4.80 6.78 -3.68
C THR A 46 -6.25 6.32 -3.83
N GLY A 47 -6.47 5.07 -4.25
CA GLY A 47 -7.76 4.39 -4.08
C GLY A 47 -7.84 3.72 -2.71
N ASP A 48 -9.01 3.56 -2.13
CA ASP A 48 -9.21 2.83 -0.86
C ASP A 48 -9.16 1.31 -1.05
N HIS A 49 -9.62 0.83 -2.20
CA HIS A 49 -9.53 -0.56 -2.63
C HIS A 49 -9.42 -0.66 -4.17
N ASN A 50 -9.15 -1.85 -4.71
CA ASN A 50 -9.09 -2.05 -6.15
C ASN A 50 -10.41 -1.67 -6.85
N ALA A 51 -10.44 -1.48 -8.16
CA ALA A 51 -11.65 -1.11 -8.91
C ALA A 51 -12.71 -2.23 -9.00
N ARG A 52 -12.70 -3.20 -8.08
CA ARG A 52 -13.50 -4.44 -8.07
C ARG A 52 -13.32 -5.28 -9.33
N MET A 53 -12.18 -5.10 -9.99
CA MET A 53 -11.73 -5.98 -11.05
C MET A 53 -11.43 -7.35 -10.46
N ARG A 54 -11.89 -8.41 -11.14
CA ARG A 54 -11.64 -9.78 -10.72
C ARG A 54 -10.28 -10.20 -11.25
N TYR A 55 -9.36 -10.51 -10.33
CA TYR A 55 -8.08 -11.13 -10.63
C TYR A 55 -8.14 -12.60 -10.24
N GLN A 56 -7.42 -13.46 -10.96
CA GLN A 56 -7.08 -14.79 -10.45
C GLN A 56 -6.21 -14.58 -9.21
N SER A 57 -6.77 -14.81 -8.03
CA SER A 57 -6.14 -14.39 -6.77
C SER A 57 -4.86 -15.17 -6.45
N GLU A 58 -4.80 -16.46 -6.83
CA GLU A 58 -3.65 -17.31 -6.53
C GLU A 58 -2.36 -16.75 -7.14
N GLY A 59 -1.45 -16.35 -6.26
CA GLY A 59 -0.18 -15.72 -6.59
C GLY A 59 -0.25 -14.26 -7.03
N ASN A 60 -1.44 -13.68 -7.25
CA ASN A 60 -1.61 -12.28 -7.69
C ASN A 60 -2.27 -11.40 -6.62
N TRP A 61 -2.08 -11.72 -5.34
CA TRP A 61 -2.77 -10.99 -4.27
C TRP A 61 -2.40 -9.51 -4.21
N HIS A 62 -1.18 -9.13 -4.63
CA HIS A 62 -0.80 -7.73 -4.82
C HIS A 62 -1.64 -7.02 -5.88
N HIS A 63 -2.10 -7.71 -6.93
CA HIS A 63 -3.05 -7.14 -7.91
C HIS A 63 -4.48 -7.08 -7.34
N VAL A 64 -4.85 -8.04 -6.49
CA VAL A 64 -6.17 -8.06 -5.84
C VAL A 64 -6.31 -6.90 -4.84
N PHE A 65 -5.30 -6.64 -4.02
CA PHE A 65 -5.37 -5.65 -2.95
C PHE A 65 -4.70 -4.31 -3.30
N GLY A 66 -3.93 -4.27 -4.39
CA GLY A 66 -3.18 -3.10 -4.83
C GLY A 66 -4.07 -1.99 -5.35
N VAL A 67 -3.61 -0.76 -5.09
CA VAL A 67 -4.18 0.50 -5.57
C VAL A 67 -3.03 1.40 -6.00
N PRO A 68 -3.24 2.31 -6.98
CA PRO A 68 -2.24 3.31 -7.28
C PRO A 68 -2.11 4.28 -6.11
N VAL A 69 -0.88 4.68 -5.80
CA VAL A 69 -0.59 5.81 -4.90
C VAL A 69 0.28 6.82 -5.63
N LEU A 70 -0.09 8.10 -5.52
CA LEU A 70 0.56 9.22 -6.20
C LEU A 70 0.90 10.30 -5.19
N PHE A 71 2.12 10.82 -5.23
CA PHE A 71 2.56 11.96 -4.45
C PHE A 71 3.00 13.10 -5.37
N TRP A 72 2.42 14.29 -5.18
CA TRP A 72 2.96 15.54 -5.71
C TRP A 72 3.68 16.27 -4.58
N LEU A 73 4.99 16.46 -4.77
CA LEU A 73 5.87 17.08 -3.81
C LEU A 73 6.33 18.45 -4.33
N PRO A 74 6.32 19.51 -3.50
CA PRO A 74 6.88 20.81 -3.87
C PRO A 74 8.42 20.75 -3.96
N ASP A 75 9.06 19.97 -3.07
CA ASP A 75 10.51 19.80 -3.01
C ASP A 75 11.02 18.89 -4.13
N GLN A 76 11.83 19.45 -5.05
CA GLN A 76 12.41 18.72 -6.17
C GLN A 76 13.56 17.79 -5.77
N ASN A 77 14.31 18.11 -4.72
CA ASN A 77 15.39 17.27 -4.23
C ASN A 77 14.82 16.00 -3.60
N LEU A 78 13.77 16.17 -2.79
CA LEU A 78 13.07 15.03 -2.19
C LEU A 78 12.46 14.13 -3.26
N LYS A 79 11.86 14.73 -4.30
CA LYS A 79 11.29 14.00 -5.44
C LYS A 79 12.35 13.17 -6.18
N ALA A 80 13.57 13.68 -6.31
CA ALA A 80 14.65 12.99 -7.03
C ALA A 80 15.21 11.77 -6.26
N SER A 81 15.02 11.70 -4.94
CA SER A 81 15.54 10.60 -4.12
C SER A 81 14.52 9.51 -3.79
N VAL A 82 13.30 9.58 -4.33
CA VAL A 82 12.23 8.61 -4.03
C VAL A 82 12.50 7.28 -4.74
N ASP A 83 12.47 6.19 -3.97
CA ASP A 83 12.40 4.82 -4.50
C ASP A 83 10.96 4.54 -4.99
N THR A 84 10.75 4.62 -6.31
CA THR A 84 9.43 4.37 -6.92
C THR A 84 9.09 2.89 -7.09
N ASP A 85 10.04 1.99 -6.86
CA ASP A 85 9.85 0.55 -6.98
C ASP A 85 9.51 -0.11 -5.63
N ARG A 86 9.45 0.70 -4.57
CA ARG A 86 9.15 0.25 -3.21
C ARG A 86 7.70 -0.18 -3.06
N TRP A 87 7.48 -1.26 -2.32
CA TRP A 87 6.17 -1.65 -1.84
C TRP A 87 5.62 -0.69 -0.79
N VAL A 88 4.43 -0.15 -1.02
CA VAL A 88 3.76 0.83 -0.16
C VAL A 88 2.41 0.31 0.33
N SER A 89 2.07 0.64 1.58
CA SER A 89 0.74 0.41 2.15
C SER A 89 0.06 1.73 2.50
N HIS A 90 -1.26 1.70 2.66
CA HIS A 90 -2.03 2.84 3.17
C HIS A 90 -1.52 3.38 4.52
N ARG A 91 -0.95 2.49 5.36
CA ARG A 91 -0.41 2.87 6.67
C ARG A 91 0.79 3.81 6.55
N ASP A 92 1.50 3.79 5.41
CA ASP A 92 2.69 4.61 5.20
C ASP A 92 2.35 6.04 4.77
N ILE A 93 1.13 6.31 4.29
CA ILE A 93 0.76 7.62 3.71
C ILE A 93 0.76 8.72 4.78
N LEU A 94 0.06 8.52 5.90
CA LEU A 94 -0.05 9.55 6.95
C LEU A 94 1.29 9.84 7.66
N PRO A 95 2.08 8.84 8.10
CA PRO A 95 3.41 9.08 8.65
C PRO A 95 4.31 9.86 7.68
N SER A 96 4.27 9.53 6.39
CA SER A 96 5.02 10.25 5.35
C SER A 96 4.59 11.71 5.21
N LEU A 97 3.28 11.97 5.12
CA LEU A 97 2.73 13.32 5.05
C LEU A 97 3.07 14.14 6.29
N LEU A 98 2.96 13.54 7.48
CA LEU A 98 3.26 14.22 8.73
C LEU A 98 4.74 14.59 8.83
N ALA A 99 5.63 13.66 8.48
CA ALA A 99 7.07 13.91 8.48
C ALA A 99 7.44 15.04 7.50
N MET A 100 6.91 15.03 6.29
CA MET A 100 7.19 16.08 5.30
C MET A 100 6.59 17.44 5.66
N SER A 101 5.40 17.48 6.26
CA SER A 101 4.70 18.74 6.55
C SER A 101 5.14 19.41 7.86
N THR A 102 5.62 18.62 8.84
CA THR A 102 5.90 19.12 10.20
C THR A 102 7.28 18.74 10.74
N GLY A 103 8.01 17.85 10.06
CA GLY A 103 9.23 17.23 10.60
C GLY A 103 8.97 16.18 11.69
N LYS A 104 7.72 15.98 12.13
CA LYS A 104 7.39 14.98 13.16
C LYS A 104 7.45 13.57 12.57
N ILE A 105 8.35 12.76 13.10
CA ILE A 105 8.52 11.36 12.75
C ILE A 105 7.69 10.49 13.70
N LEU A 106 6.88 9.59 13.16
CA LEU A 106 6.19 8.55 13.93
C LEU A 106 7.02 7.27 13.94
N GLY A 107 6.82 6.42 14.95
CA GLY A 107 7.41 5.10 14.96
C GLY A 107 6.75 4.16 13.93
N ASN A 108 7.49 3.13 13.51
CA ASN A 108 7.06 2.20 12.46
C ASN A 108 5.79 1.43 12.83
N GLU A 109 5.40 1.37 14.11
CA GLU A 109 4.11 0.85 14.56
C GLU A 109 2.91 1.62 13.99
N LYS A 110 3.10 2.88 13.58
CA LYS A 110 2.09 3.71 12.93
C LYS A 110 2.18 3.69 11.40
N GLY A 111 3.15 2.99 10.84
CA GLY A 111 3.48 2.99 9.42
C GLY A 111 4.80 3.70 9.14
N ARG A 112 5.34 3.52 7.94
CA ARG A 112 6.69 3.96 7.58
C ARG A 112 6.67 5.35 6.97
N ASN A 113 7.74 6.12 7.19
CA ASN A 113 8.02 7.32 6.39
C ASN A 113 8.70 6.91 5.08
N LEU A 114 7.97 6.99 3.97
CA LEU A 114 8.44 6.58 2.64
C LEU A 114 9.57 7.46 2.10
N PHE A 115 9.74 8.66 2.65
CA PHE A 115 10.72 9.65 2.21
C PHE A 115 11.93 9.74 3.14
N ALA A 116 12.05 8.84 4.11
CA ALA A 116 13.25 8.70 4.92
C ALA A 116 14.40 8.11 4.08
N LYS A 117 15.65 8.43 4.46
CA LYS A 117 16.86 7.91 3.80
C LYS A 117 16.92 6.38 3.87
N ASP A 118 16.62 5.83 5.04
CA ASP A 118 16.56 4.40 5.30
C ASP A 118 15.13 4.07 5.74
N THR A 119 14.46 3.19 5.00
CA THR A 119 13.10 2.76 5.31
C THR A 119 13.05 1.25 5.31
N GLU A 120 12.45 0.69 6.36
CA GLU A 120 12.24 -0.75 6.47
C GLU A 120 11.38 -1.30 5.32
N GLU A 121 11.70 -2.53 4.93
CA GLU A 121 10.94 -3.27 3.93
C GLU A 121 9.59 -3.73 4.50
N GLY A 122 8.58 -3.91 3.64
CA GLY A 122 7.31 -4.49 4.03
C GLY A 122 6.15 -3.49 4.05
N ALA A 123 5.36 -3.49 2.98
CA ALA A 123 4.04 -2.90 2.96
C ALA A 123 3.05 -3.80 3.69
N VAL A 124 2.44 -3.30 4.77
CA VAL A 124 1.53 -4.08 5.60
C VAL A 124 0.08 -3.83 5.22
N SER A 125 -0.63 -4.91 4.92
CA SER A 125 -2.08 -4.91 4.79
C SER A 125 -2.71 -5.71 5.92
N PHE A 126 -3.66 -5.11 6.65
CA PHE A 126 -4.46 -5.82 7.67
C PHE A 126 -5.70 -6.50 7.07
N ILE A 127 -5.92 -6.32 5.77
CA ILE A 127 -6.90 -7.07 4.99
C ILE A 127 -6.16 -8.05 4.07
N GLY A 128 -6.73 -9.22 3.85
CA GLY A 128 -6.13 -10.24 3.02
C GLY A 128 -7.06 -11.43 2.88
N TRP A 129 -6.74 -12.37 1.98
CA TRP A 129 -7.56 -13.57 1.77
C TRP A 129 -7.74 -14.39 3.05
N SER A 130 -6.76 -14.28 3.95
CA SER A 130 -6.61 -15.10 5.14
C SER A 130 -7.28 -14.44 6.37
N GLY A 131 -7.78 -13.20 6.26
CA GLY A 131 -8.49 -12.48 7.31
C GLY A 131 -7.61 -11.73 8.32
N SER A 132 -6.36 -12.13 8.55
CA SER A 132 -5.40 -11.36 9.38
C SER A 132 -4.49 -10.42 8.59
N GLY A 133 -4.57 -10.47 7.26
CA GLY A 133 -3.71 -9.68 6.38
C GLY A 133 -2.36 -10.33 6.08
N PHE A 134 -1.49 -9.55 5.44
CA PHE A 134 -0.18 -9.94 4.96
C PHE A 134 0.78 -8.74 4.95
N VAL A 135 2.08 -9.02 4.90
CA VAL A 135 3.12 -8.04 4.57
C VAL A 135 3.80 -8.45 3.27
N ILE A 136 4.12 -7.49 2.41
CA ILE A 136 4.73 -7.72 1.11
C ILE A 136 5.91 -6.78 0.87
N GLY A 137 6.98 -7.29 0.29
CA GLY A 137 8.21 -6.54 0.01
C GLY A 137 9.11 -7.25 -1.00
N LYS A 138 10.33 -6.75 -1.19
CA LYS A 138 11.35 -7.40 -2.04
C LYS A 138 11.59 -8.88 -1.69
N PRO A 139 11.62 -9.30 -0.41
CA PRO A 139 11.77 -10.72 -0.04
C PRO A 139 10.59 -11.62 -0.41
N GLY A 140 9.44 -11.06 -0.80
CA GLY A 140 8.21 -11.80 -1.06
C GLY A 140 7.06 -11.34 -0.17
N MET A 141 6.14 -12.26 0.12
CA MET A 141 4.96 -11.99 0.95
C MET A 141 4.90 -12.94 2.14
N VAL A 142 4.46 -12.43 3.28
CA VAL A 142 4.30 -13.21 4.51
C VAL A 142 2.90 -12.99 5.08
N THR A 143 2.21 -14.07 5.39
CA THR A 143 0.87 -14.00 5.99
C THR A 143 0.95 -13.66 7.48
N LEU A 144 -0.03 -12.88 7.96
CA LEU A 144 -0.11 -12.50 9.38
C LEU A 144 -1.05 -13.41 10.17
N ASN A 145 -1.47 -14.53 9.57
CA ASN A 145 -2.41 -15.49 10.12
C ASN A 145 -1.74 -16.48 11.09
N GLY A 146 -2.50 -16.93 12.09
CA GLY A 146 -2.15 -18.10 12.89
C GLY A 146 -0.88 -17.94 13.74
N LYS A 147 -0.39 -19.07 14.29
CA LYS A 147 0.83 -19.10 15.10
C LYS A 147 2.11 -19.07 14.25
N ASN A 148 2.12 -19.77 13.12
CA ASN A 148 3.29 -19.91 12.25
C ASN A 148 3.19 -18.95 11.06
N LEU A 149 4.33 -18.46 10.57
CA LEU A 149 4.37 -17.64 9.35
C LEU A 149 4.24 -18.54 8.13
N GLU A 150 3.43 -18.12 7.15
CA GLU A 150 3.49 -18.70 5.80
C GLU A 150 4.12 -17.68 4.87
N CYS A 151 5.14 -18.11 4.13
CA CYS A 151 5.93 -17.25 3.26
C CYS A 151 5.77 -17.64 1.79
N TYR A 152 5.86 -16.64 0.92
CA TYR A 152 5.66 -16.77 -0.52
C TYR A 152 6.77 -16.01 -1.23
N ASN A 153 7.45 -16.67 -2.15
CA ASN A 153 8.55 -16.11 -2.93
C ASN A 153 8.06 -15.57 -4.27
N TRP A 154 8.74 -14.55 -4.77
CA TRP A 154 8.54 -14.06 -6.14
C TRP A 154 9.00 -15.12 -7.16
N ARG A 155 8.14 -15.37 -8.14
CA ARG A 155 8.41 -16.09 -9.39
C ARG A 155 7.83 -15.20 -10.48
N ASP A 156 8.69 -14.39 -11.08
CA ASP A 156 8.28 -13.24 -11.90
C ASP A 156 7.31 -12.34 -11.10
N ASP A 157 6.17 -11.98 -11.69
CA ASP A 157 5.12 -11.17 -11.06
C ASP A 157 4.16 -12.01 -10.19
N LYS A 158 4.47 -13.27 -9.88
CA LYS A 158 3.61 -14.14 -9.06
C LYS A 158 4.26 -14.53 -7.74
N LEU A 159 3.43 -14.67 -6.73
CA LEU A 159 3.80 -15.18 -5.41
C LEU A 159 3.52 -16.68 -5.34
N VAL A 160 4.55 -17.47 -5.05
CA VAL A 160 4.46 -18.92 -4.92
C VAL A 160 4.83 -19.32 -3.50
N LYS A 161 4.04 -20.20 -2.88
CA LYS A 161 4.27 -20.65 -1.50
C LYS A 161 5.68 -21.24 -1.39
N ALA A 162 6.43 -20.75 -0.40
CA ALA A 162 7.77 -21.25 -0.09
C ALA A 162 7.67 -22.46 0.86
N GLU A 163 8.63 -23.38 0.76
CA GLU A 163 8.76 -24.48 1.71
C GLU A 163 9.15 -23.99 3.11
N SER A 164 9.95 -22.92 3.17
CA SER A 164 10.36 -22.24 4.40
C SER A 164 10.50 -20.73 4.18
N CYS A 165 10.37 -19.96 5.26
CA CYS A 165 10.63 -18.52 5.24
C CYS A 165 12.14 -18.24 5.18
N SER A 166 12.54 -17.20 4.45
CA SER A 166 13.89 -16.62 4.58
C SER A 166 14.01 -15.80 5.88
N ASN A 167 15.23 -15.48 6.30
CA ASN A 167 15.46 -14.63 7.47
C ASN A 167 14.80 -13.24 7.31
N GLU A 168 14.88 -12.66 6.12
CA GLU A 168 14.26 -11.37 5.79
C GLU A 168 12.73 -11.45 5.86
N GLN A 169 12.14 -12.53 5.34
CA GLN A 169 10.71 -12.77 5.45
C GLN A 169 10.28 -12.96 6.91
N GLU A 170 11.06 -13.69 7.71
CA GLU A 170 10.76 -13.85 9.13
C GLU A 170 10.79 -12.52 9.89
N THR A 171 11.81 -11.69 9.66
CA THR A 171 11.91 -10.36 10.28
C THR A 171 10.73 -9.49 9.89
N MET A 172 10.50 -9.34 8.58
CA MET A 172 9.38 -8.57 8.03
C MET A 172 8.02 -9.04 8.55
N GLY A 173 7.81 -10.37 8.63
CA GLY A 173 6.59 -10.98 9.15
C GLY A 173 6.38 -10.76 10.65
N LYS A 174 7.44 -10.89 11.46
CA LYS A 174 7.39 -10.67 12.91
C LYS A 174 7.09 -9.20 13.23
N GLU A 175 7.74 -8.28 12.53
CA GLU A 175 7.48 -6.83 12.65
C GLU A 175 6.03 -6.50 12.30
N ALA A 176 5.54 -6.96 11.13
CA ALA A 176 4.16 -6.72 10.72
C ALA A 176 3.12 -7.29 11.69
N ARG A 177 3.38 -8.47 12.29
CA ARG A 177 2.53 -9.02 13.35
C ARG A 177 2.53 -8.15 14.61
N ALA A 178 3.69 -7.65 15.03
CA ALA A 178 3.78 -6.75 16.19
C ALA A 178 3.02 -5.45 15.94
N GLN A 179 3.17 -4.85 14.75
CA GLN A 179 2.44 -3.65 14.35
C GLN A 179 0.92 -3.87 14.36
N ARG A 180 0.45 -5.03 13.87
CA ARG A 180 -0.97 -5.41 13.94
C ARG A 180 -1.44 -5.55 15.38
N ALA A 181 -0.69 -6.25 16.23
CA ALA A 181 -1.06 -6.47 17.63
C ALA A 181 -1.20 -5.13 18.40
N ILE A 182 -0.27 -4.19 18.17
CA ILE A 182 -0.36 -2.83 18.73
C ILE A 182 -1.62 -2.11 18.25
N SER A 183 -1.92 -2.19 16.95
CA SER A 183 -3.12 -1.57 16.37
C SER A 183 -4.40 -2.16 16.98
N GLU A 184 -4.49 -3.48 17.11
CA GLU A 184 -5.62 -4.15 17.74
C GLU A 184 -5.76 -3.78 19.23
N TYR A 185 -4.65 -3.71 19.98
CA TYR A 185 -4.66 -3.30 21.37
C TYR A 185 -5.22 -1.88 21.54
N ILE A 186 -4.76 -0.93 20.72
CA ILE A 186 -5.22 0.47 20.78
C ILE A 186 -6.72 0.57 20.50
N VAL A 187 -7.21 -0.12 19.46
CA VAL A 187 -8.64 -0.12 19.13
C VAL A 187 -9.46 -0.74 20.26
N ARG A 188 -9.05 -1.90 20.79
CA ARG A 188 -9.78 -2.57 21.88
C ARG A 188 -9.80 -1.75 23.16
N LYS A 189 -8.69 -1.11 23.51
CA LYS A 189 -8.62 -0.25 24.69
C LYS A 189 -9.56 0.95 24.54
N GLY A 190 -9.55 1.61 23.38
CA GLY A 190 -10.42 2.77 23.13
C GLY A 190 -11.92 2.45 23.06
N LEU A 191 -12.31 1.18 22.94
CA LEU A 191 -13.71 0.73 23.03
C LEU A 191 -14.17 0.45 24.47
N GLN A 192 -13.24 0.40 25.42
CA GLN A 192 -13.52 0.17 26.85
C GLN A 192 -13.59 1.48 27.65
N GLU A 193 -13.22 2.60 27.03
CA GLU A 193 -13.32 3.97 27.55
C GLU A 193 -14.62 4.62 27.08
#